data_AF-A0A7K5FB00-F1
#
_entry.id   AF-A0A7K5FB00-F1
#
_cell.length_a   1.000
_cell.length_b   1.000
_cell.length_c   1.000
_cell.angle_alpha   90.00
_cell.angle_beta   90.00
_cell.angle_gamma   90.00
#
_symmetry.space_group_name_H-M   'P 1'
#
loop_
_entity.id
_entity.type
_entity.pdbx_description
1 polymer ?
#
loop_
_entity_poly.entity_id
_entity_poly.type
_entity_poly.pdbx_seq_one_letter_code
_entity_poly.pdbx_strand_id
1 'polypeptide(L)'
;GRSYCVRTQRMLNQCLESLVQKVQSGVVINFEKSGPDPAPIGEDGLDSSRPINSFASQPWHSCHKLIYVRPNPKTGVPVGHWPIPESFWPDQNSPTLPPRTAHPVVRFSCVDCEPMVIDKLPFDKYELEPSPLTQYILERKSPHTCWQVFVSSSGKYSELGHPFGYLKASTTLTCVNLFVMPYNYPVLLPLL
;
A
#
# COMPACT_ATOMS: atom_id res chain seq x y z
N GLY A 1 -11.22 8.60 -9.64
CA GLY A 1 -12.58 8.80 -9.11
C GLY A 1 -13.60 8.02 -9.92
N ARG A 2 -14.81 7.81 -9.41
CA ARG A 2 -15.94 7.27 -10.17
C ARG A 2 -16.89 8.42 -10.50
N SER A 3 -17.49 8.41 -11.70
CA SER A 3 -18.54 9.36 -12.08
C SER A 3 -19.92 8.73 -11.88
N TYR A 4 -20.91 9.59 -11.63
CA TYR A 4 -22.32 9.19 -11.56
C TYR A 4 -23.04 9.73 -12.81
N CYS A 5 -23.92 8.92 -13.40
CA CYS A 5 -24.85 9.37 -14.44
C CYS A 5 -26.23 9.55 -13.82
N VAL A 6 -26.67 10.80 -13.68
CA VAL A 6 -27.92 11.15 -13.00
C VAL A 6 -29.00 11.43 -14.05
N ARG A 7 -30.14 10.74 -13.97
CA ARG A 7 -31.28 10.93 -14.90
C ARG A 7 -32.57 11.38 -14.23
N THR A 8 -32.63 11.35 -12.90
CA THR A 8 -33.82 11.76 -12.13
C THR A 8 -33.40 12.45 -10.83
N GLN A 9 -34.30 13.24 -10.26
CA GLN A 9 -34.07 13.89 -8.95
C GLN A 9 -33.80 12.86 -7.83
N ARG A 10 -34.50 11.72 -7.85
CA ARG A 10 -34.26 10.64 -6.88
C ARG A 10 -32.85 10.09 -6.97
N MET A 11 -32.35 9.87 -8.19
CA MET A 11 -30.97 9.42 -8.41
C MET A 11 -29.96 10.46 -7.93
N LEU A 12 -30.24 11.76 -8.13
CA LEU A 12 -29.36 12.83 -7.66
C LEU A 12 -29.15 12.74 -6.14
N ASN A 13 -30.23 12.65 -5.36
CA ASN A 13 -30.17 12.56 -3.90
C ASN A 13 -29.39 11.31 -3.44
N GLN A 14 -29.65 10.15 -4.07
CA GLN A 14 -28.90 8.92 -3.77
C GLN A 14 -27.41 9.04 -4.10
N CYS A 15 -27.06 9.72 -5.20
CA CYS A 15 -25.66 9.96 -5.55
C CYS A 15 -24.98 10.90 -4.53
N LEU A 16 -25.67 11.93 -4.06
CA LEU A 16 -25.16 12.85 -3.04
C LEU A 16 -24.92 12.13 -1.70
N GLU A 17 -25.89 11.35 -1.22
CA GLU A 17 -25.75 10.52 -0.02
C GLU A 17 -24.56 9.56 -0.14
N SER A 18 -24.42 8.90 -1.31
CA SER A 18 -23.28 8.01 -1.59
C SER A 18 -21.94 8.75 -1.63
N LEU A 19 -21.90 9.98 -2.13
CA LEU A 19 -20.69 10.79 -2.22
C LEU A 19 -20.22 11.23 -0.83
N VAL A 20 -21.14 11.69 0.02
CA VAL A 20 -20.83 12.11 1.41
C VAL A 20 -20.17 10.98 2.20
N GLN A 21 -20.63 9.74 2.04
CA GLN A 21 -20.03 8.58 2.72
C GLN A 21 -18.61 8.25 2.25
N LYS A 22 -18.24 8.68 1.03
CA LYS A 22 -16.94 8.39 0.40
C LYS A 22 -15.91 9.51 0.57
N VAL A 23 -16.31 10.68 1.06
CA VAL A 23 -15.37 11.75 1.39
C VAL A 23 -14.61 11.35 2.64
N GLN A 24 -13.37 10.92 2.45
CA GLN A 24 -12.47 10.49 3.52
C GLN A 24 -11.16 11.28 3.40
N SER A 25 -10.56 11.62 4.54
CA SER A 25 -9.24 12.25 4.56
C SER A 25 -8.17 11.20 4.28
N GLY A 26 -7.36 11.44 3.26
CA GLY A 26 -6.32 10.51 2.85
C GLY A 26 -5.54 10.95 1.64
N VAL A 27 -4.58 10.13 1.25
CA VAL A 27 -3.72 10.34 0.07
C VAL A 27 -3.85 9.13 -0.84
N VAL A 28 -3.91 9.36 -2.15
CA VAL A 28 -3.98 8.27 -3.14
C VAL A 28 -2.58 7.79 -3.48
N ILE A 29 -2.39 6.47 -3.39
CA ILE A 29 -1.15 5.77 -3.75
C ILE A 29 -1.48 4.72 -4.82
N ASN A 30 -0.58 4.54 -5.79
CA ASN A 30 -0.65 3.42 -6.72
C ASN A 30 0.18 2.26 -6.17
N PHE A 31 -0.47 1.14 -5.85
CA PHE A 31 0.21 -0.08 -5.45
C PHE A 31 0.43 -0.99 -6.64
N GLU A 32 1.65 -1.51 -6.81
CA GLU A 32 1.99 -2.45 -7.87
C GLU A 32 2.74 -3.67 -7.32
N LYS A 33 2.33 -4.86 -7.72
CA LYS A 33 3.04 -6.08 -7.36
C LYS A 33 4.39 -6.12 -8.06
N SER A 34 5.44 -6.48 -7.32
CA SER A 34 6.75 -6.82 -7.85
C SER A 34 7.09 -8.28 -7.55
N GLY A 35 7.81 -8.93 -8.47
CA GLY A 35 8.21 -10.33 -8.31
C GLY A 35 7.09 -11.35 -8.60
N PRO A 36 7.34 -12.63 -8.26
CA PRO A 36 6.39 -13.72 -8.50
C PRO A 36 5.12 -13.57 -7.65
N ASP A 37 4.04 -14.25 -8.07
CA ASP A 37 2.86 -14.41 -7.21
C ASP A 37 3.21 -15.22 -5.96
N PRO A 38 2.57 -14.92 -4.81
CA PRO A 38 2.73 -15.75 -3.63
C PRO A 38 2.15 -17.14 -3.91
N ALA A 39 2.63 -18.15 -3.16
CA ALA A 39 2.04 -19.48 -3.21
C ALA A 39 0.52 -19.38 -2.99
N PRO A 40 -0.29 -20.13 -3.76
CA PRO A 40 -1.73 -20.12 -3.60
C PRO A 40 -2.10 -20.46 -2.16
N ILE A 41 -3.09 -19.75 -1.63
CA ILE A 41 -3.68 -20.01 -0.32
C ILE A 41 -4.24 -21.43 -0.38
N GLY A 42 -3.67 -22.37 0.39
CA GLY A 42 -3.76 -23.81 0.16
C GLY A 42 -5.17 -24.38 -0.06
N GLU A 43 -5.24 -25.37 -0.95
CA GLU A 43 -6.33 -26.33 -1.08
C GLU A 43 -6.42 -27.19 0.19
N ASP A 44 -7.47 -27.02 0.98
CA ASP A 44 -8.12 -28.17 1.61
C ASP A 44 -9.11 -28.72 0.56
N GLY A 45 -8.71 -29.79 -0.13
CA GLY A 45 -9.55 -30.78 -0.81
C GLY A 45 -10.71 -30.32 -1.70
N LEU A 46 -10.60 -30.65 -3.00
CA LEU A 46 -11.63 -30.61 -4.07
C LEU A 46 -11.90 -29.24 -4.73
N ASP A 47 -11.06 -28.86 -5.70
CA ASP A 47 -11.46 -28.72 -7.12
C ASP A 47 -10.31 -28.13 -7.95
N SER A 48 -9.29 -28.97 -8.21
CA SER A 48 -8.17 -28.70 -9.11
C SER A 48 -8.60 -28.79 -10.60
N SER A 49 -9.51 -27.92 -11.05
CA SER A 49 -9.94 -27.88 -12.47
C SER A 49 -10.13 -26.49 -13.08
N ARG A 50 -9.48 -25.45 -12.53
CA ARG A 50 -9.32 -24.19 -13.27
C ARG A 50 -7.85 -23.92 -13.53
N PRO A 51 -7.40 -23.86 -14.79
CA PRO A 51 -6.09 -23.34 -15.10
C PRO A 51 -6.08 -21.86 -14.68
N ILE A 52 -5.54 -21.58 -13.50
CA ILE A 52 -5.21 -20.22 -13.10
C ILE A 52 -4.12 -19.81 -14.07
N ASN A 53 -4.49 -18.96 -15.03
CA ASN A 53 -3.55 -18.37 -15.96
C ASN A 53 -2.62 -17.48 -15.12
N SER A 54 -1.53 -18.05 -14.60
CA SER A 54 -0.54 -17.42 -13.72
C SER A 54 0.19 -16.25 -14.37
N PHE A 55 -0.09 -15.99 -15.64
CA PHE A 55 0.38 -14.84 -16.41
C PHE A 55 -0.65 -13.72 -16.57
N ALA A 56 -1.90 -13.89 -16.11
CA ALA A 56 -2.92 -12.85 -16.21
C ALA A 56 -2.78 -11.85 -15.05
N SER A 57 -2.74 -10.56 -15.38
CA SER A 57 -2.75 -9.47 -14.39
C SER A 57 -4.04 -9.54 -13.55
N GLN A 58 -3.93 -9.89 -12.28
CA GLN A 58 -5.07 -9.93 -11.37
C GLN A 58 -5.44 -8.52 -10.88
N PRO A 59 -6.71 -8.27 -10.49
CA PRO A 59 -7.15 -6.96 -10.00
C PRO A 59 -6.40 -6.45 -8.75
N TRP A 60 -5.74 -7.35 -8.01
CA TRP A 60 -4.93 -7.00 -6.83
C TRP A 60 -3.47 -6.68 -7.18
N HIS A 61 -2.99 -6.99 -8.40
CA HIS A 61 -1.62 -6.72 -8.83
C HIS A 61 -1.34 -5.24 -9.03
N SER A 62 -2.35 -4.43 -9.37
CA SER A 62 -2.20 -3.00 -9.52
C SER A 62 -3.48 -2.28 -9.12
N CYS A 63 -3.38 -1.32 -8.20
CA CYS A 63 -4.53 -0.51 -7.84
C CYS A 63 -4.15 0.86 -7.28
N HIS A 64 -4.94 1.88 -7.65
CA HIS A 64 -4.93 3.18 -7.00
C HIS A 64 -5.86 3.15 -5.78
N LYS A 65 -5.30 3.38 -4.59
CA LYS A 65 -6.05 3.32 -3.34
C LYS A 65 -5.70 4.43 -2.38
N LEU A 66 -6.73 4.84 -1.65
CA LEU A 66 -6.57 5.81 -0.57
C LEU A 66 -5.87 5.12 0.61
N ILE A 67 -4.84 5.75 1.14
CA ILE A 67 -4.40 5.54 2.51
C ILE A 67 -5.06 6.60 3.39
N TYR A 68 -5.74 6.16 4.44
CA TYR A 68 -6.43 7.08 5.35
C TYR A 68 -5.42 7.80 6.22
N VAL A 69 -5.50 9.12 6.19
CA VAL A 69 -4.65 10.01 6.99
C VAL A 69 -5.54 10.66 8.03
N ARG A 70 -5.54 10.11 9.24
CA ARG A 70 -6.40 10.60 10.32
C ARG A 70 -5.72 11.77 11.04
N PRO A 71 -6.39 12.92 11.19
CA PRO A 71 -5.87 14.01 12.00
C PRO A 71 -5.63 13.58 13.44
N ASN A 72 -4.59 14.12 14.07
CA ASN A 72 -4.39 13.92 15.50
C ASN A 72 -5.53 14.61 16.27
N PRO A 73 -6.22 13.91 17.20
CA PRO A 73 -7.33 14.50 17.96
C PRO A 73 -6.95 15.76 18.77
N LYS A 74 -5.68 15.89 19.17
CA LYS A 74 -5.20 17.02 19.98
C LYS A 74 -4.83 18.24 19.14
N THR A 75 -4.20 18.03 17.99
CA THR A 75 -3.66 19.14 17.16
C THR A 75 -4.52 19.44 15.93
N GLY A 76 -5.45 18.55 15.56
CA GLY A 76 -6.27 18.69 14.36
C GLY A 76 -5.52 18.48 13.04
N VAL A 77 -4.22 18.17 13.09
CA VAL A 77 -3.34 17.97 11.93
C VAL A 77 -2.79 16.55 11.94
N PRO A 78 -2.69 15.87 10.79
CA PRO A 78 -2.01 14.58 10.71
C PRO A 78 -0.55 14.66 11.18
N VAL A 79 -0.09 13.63 11.87
CA VAL A 79 1.31 13.49 12.29
C VAL A 79 1.91 12.33 11.52
N GLY A 80 3.03 12.57 10.84
CA GLY A 80 3.85 11.56 10.16
C GLY A 80 5.33 11.87 10.37
N HIS A 81 6.14 10.82 10.48
CA HIS A 81 7.58 10.90 10.74
C HIS A 81 8.40 10.58 9.50
N TRP A 82 7.91 9.68 8.64
CA TRP A 82 8.69 9.12 7.55
C TRP A 82 8.03 9.41 6.19
N PRO A 83 8.71 10.13 5.28
CA PRO A 83 8.20 10.35 3.94
C PRO A 83 8.33 9.09 3.07
N ILE A 84 7.49 8.99 2.04
CA ILE A 84 7.69 8.01 0.96
C ILE A 84 8.93 8.42 0.15
N PRO A 85 9.85 7.49 -0.16
CA PRO A 85 11.02 7.81 -0.98
C PRO A 85 10.65 8.32 -2.38
N GLU A 86 11.54 9.13 -2.97
CA GLU A 86 11.39 9.57 -4.35
C GLU A 86 11.71 8.43 -5.34
N SER A 87 11.09 8.45 -6.51
CA SER A 87 11.33 7.49 -7.58
C SER A 87 12.56 7.84 -8.44
N PHE A 88 13.56 8.45 -7.83
CA PHE A 88 14.85 8.75 -8.44
C PHE A 88 15.93 8.86 -7.37
N TRP A 89 17.16 8.59 -7.77
CA TRP A 89 18.31 8.89 -6.94
C TRP A 89 18.77 10.33 -7.23
N PRO A 90 18.90 11.21 -6.22
CA PRO A 90 19.40 12.56 -6.44
C PRO A 90 20.86 12.51 -6.88
N ASP A 91 21.13 12.95 -8.12
CA ASP A 91 22.48 13.15 -8.63
C ASP A 91 22.86 14.63 -8.50
N GLN A 92 23.96 14.89 -7.79
CA GLN A 92 24.48 16.24 -7.57
C GLN A 92 24.91 16.92 -8.88
N ASN A 93 25.25 16.14 -9.91
CA ASN A 93 25.62 16.67 -11.22
C ASN A 93 24.40 16.96 -12.11
N SER A 94 23.19 16.56 -11.70
CA SER A 94 21.98 16.81 -12.48
C SER A 94 21.51 18.25 -12.29
N PRO A 95 21.40 19.05 -13.36
CA PRO A 95 20.96 20.44 -13.25
C PRO A 95 19.45 20.57 -12.96
N THR A 96 18.67 19.51 -13.18
CA THR A 96 17.22 19.50 -12.97
C THR A 96 16.77 18.21 -12.27
N LEU A 97 15.65 18.30 -11.54
CA LEU A 97 15.01 17.15 -10.91
C LEU A 97 14.09 16.44 -11.91
N PRO A 98 14.02 15.11 -11.88
CA PRO A 98 13.03 14.36 -12.65
C PRO A 98 11.59 14.79 -12.29
N PRO A 99 10.66 14.78 -13.25
CA PRO A 99 9.26 15.07 -12.98
C PRO A 99 8.66 14.01 -12.05
N ARG A 100 7.80 14.44 -11.13
CA ARG A 100 7.10 13.55 -10.19
C ARG A 100 5.71 13.20 -10.70
N THR A 101 5.28 11.97 -10.45
CA THR A 101 3.87 11.59 -10.62
C THR A 101 3.03 12.15 -9.47
N ALA A 102 1.77 12.48 -9.74
CA ALA A 102 0.86 12.98 -8.71
C ALA A 102 0.53 11.94 -7.63
N HIS A 103 0.51 10.65 -8.02
CA HIS A 103 0.39 9.53 -7.08
C HIS A 103 1.71 8.76 -7.06
N PRO A 104 2.33 8.55 -5.88
CA PRO A 104 3.52 7.73 -5.78
C PRO A 104 3.19 6.29 -6.15
N VAL A 105 4.12 5.64 -6.86
CA VAL A 105 4.01 4.23 -7.25
C VAL A 105 4.80 3.41 -6.23
N VAL A 106 4.07 2.74 -5.36
CA VAL A 106 4.61 1.89 -4.30
C VAL A 106 4.54 0.44 -4.77
N ARG A 107 5.71 -0.18 -4.92
CA ARG A 107 5.81 -1.60 -5.27
C ARG A 107 5.79 -2.46 -4.03
N PHE A 108 5.09 -3.59 -4.04
CA PHE A 108 5.09 -4.54 -2.94
C PHE A 108 5.56 -5.92 -3.40
N SER A 109 6.30 -6.60 -2.54
CA SER A 109 6.79 -7.96 -2.79
C SER A 109 5.93 -8.97 -2.04
N CYS A 110 5.51 -10.03 -2.71
CA CYS A 110 4.71 -11.11 -2.11
C CYS A 110 5.57 -12.15 -1.38
N VAL A 111 6.68 -11.71 -0.78
CA VAL A 111 7.56 -12.52 0.06
C VAL A 111 7.21 -12.23 1.50
N ASP A 112 6.72 -13.25 2.20
CA ASP A 112 6.38 -13.13 3.62
C ASP A 112 7.65 -12.86 4.44
N CYS A 113 7.59 -11.85 5.30
CA CYS A 113 8.65 -11.52 6.26
C CYS A 113 8.05 -11.16 7.62
N GLU A 114 8.89 -11.21 8.65
CA GLU A 114 8.50 -10.78 9.99
C GLU A 114 8.46 -9.25 10.09
N PRO A 115 7.42 -8.67 10.70
CA PRO A 115 7.34 -7.23 10.91
C PRO A 115 8.39 -6.81 11.95
N MET A 116 9.33 -5.95 11.53
CA MET A 116 10.36 -5.42 12.43
C MET A 116 9.90 -4.10 13.04
N VAL A 117 9.83 -4.06 14.37
CA VAL A 117 9.54 -2.86 15.15
C VAL A 117 10.49 -2.83 16.35
N ILE A 118 11.12 -1.68 16.61
CA ILE A 118 11.98 -1.46 17.78
C ILE A 118 11.30 -0.48 18.73
N ASP A 119 11.50 -0.68 20.03
CA ASP A 119 11.00 0.24 21.04
C ASP A 119 11.59 1.66 20.84
N LYS A 120 10.75 2.69 21.06
CA LYS A 120 11.10 4.12 20.94
C LYS A 120 11.46 4.63 19.54
N LEU A 121 11.45 3.82 18.48
CA LEU A 121 11.51 4.34 17.12
C LEU A 121 10.09 4.64 16.61
N PRO A 122 9.78 5.89 16.22
CA PRO A 122 8.47 6.20 15.68
C PRO A 122 8.28 5.49 14.33
N PHE A 123 7.05 5.10 14.03
CA PHE A 123 6.63 4.61 12.72
C PHE A 123 5.24 5.15 12.43
N ASP A 124 4.92 5.30 11.15
CA ASP A 124 3.59 5.74 10.74
C ASP A 124 2.75 4.54 10.33
N LYS A 125 1.47 4.57 10.70
CA LYS A 125 0.51 3.51 10.37
C LYS A 125 -0.70 4.12 9.69
N TYR A 126 -0.86 3.79 8.40
CA TYR A 126 -1.98 4.26 7.60
C TYR A 126 -2.85 3.08 7.17
N GLU A 127 -4.15 3.16 7.43
CA GLU A 127 -5.11 2.15 7.01
C GLU A 127 -5.43 2.30 5.51
N LEU A 128 -5.48 1.20 4.77
CA LEU A 128 -5.83 1.21 3.34
C LEU A 128 -7.34 1.16 3.14
N GLU A 129 -7.83 1.87 2.12
CA GLU A 129 -9.19 1.68 1.60
C GLU A 129 -9.40 0.24 1.12
N PRO A 130 -10.57 -0.37 1.40
CA PRO A 130 -10.92 -1.67 0.86
C PRO A 130 -10.72 -1.79 -0.66
N SER A 131 -10.05 -2.85 -1.06
CA SER A 131 -9.66 -3.13 -2.44
C SER A 131 -9.42 -4.62 -2.68
N PRO A 132 -9.29 -5.04 -3.95
CA PRO A 132 -8.85 -6.40 -4.27
C PRO A 132 -7.52 -6.76 -3.59
N LEU A 133 -6.58 -5.81 -3.46
CA LEU A 133 -5.32 -6.00 -2.74
C LEU A 133 -5.54 -6.26 -1.26
N THR A 134 -6.34 -5.42 -0.59
CA THR A 134 -6.60 -5.63 0.84
C THR A 134 -7.36 -6.93 1.08
N GLN A 135 -8.33 -7.27 0.22
CA GLN A 135 -9.08 -8.53 0.29
C GLN A 135 -8.13 -9.73 0.19
N TYR A 136 -7.25 -9.73 -0.82
CA TYR A 136 -6.28 -10.80 -1.02
C TYR A 136 -5.36 -10.99 0.20
N ILE A 137 -4.85 -9.89 0.78
CA ILE A 137 -4.02 -9.96 1.98
C ILE A 137 -4.81 -10.50 3.18
N LEU A 138 -6.07 -10.11 3.35
CA LEU A 138 -6.91 -10.56 4.46
C LEU A 138 -7.30 -12.05 4.34
N GLU A 139 -7.57 -12.54 3.12
CA GLU A 139 -7.92 -13.94 2.84
C GLU A 139 -6.80 -14.92 3.18
N ARG A 140 -5.54 -14.47 3.19
CA ARG A 140 -4.38 -15.26 3.65
C ARG A 140 -4.43 -15.59 5.14
N LYS A 141 -5.23 -14.87 5.94
CA LYS A 141 -5.38 -15.06 7.40
C LYS A 141 -4.05 -15.12 8.16
N SER A 142 -3.05 -14.37 7.70
CA SER A 142 -1.68 -14.36 8.25
C SER A 142 -1.33 -13.01 8.89
N PRO A 143 -1.95 -12.63 10.04
CA PRO A 143 -1.76 -11.30 10.63
C PRO A 143 -0.36 -11.06 11.22
N HIS A 144 0.47 -12.10 11.30
CA HIS A 144 1.83 -12.04 11.84
C HIS A 144 2.90 -11.89 10.75
N THR A 145 2.55 -12.02 9.48
CA THR A 145 3.46 -11.77 8.35
C THR A 145 3.17 -10.41 7.72
N CYS A 146 4.15 -9.88 7.00
CA CYS A 146 3.98 -8.67 6.21
C CYS A 146 4.71 -8.74 4.88
N TRP A 147 4.32 -7.85 3.96
CA TRP A 147 4.90 -7.72 2.63
C TRP A 147 5.61 -6.39 2.51
N GLN A 148 6.91 -6.42 2.22
CA GLN A 148 7.71 -5.21 2.10
C GLN A 148 7.27 -4.35 0.93
N VAL A 149 7.38 -3.04 1.11
CA VAL A 149 7.12 -2.05 0.07
C VAL A 149 8.34 -1.23 -0.30
N PHE A 150 8.41 -0.85 -1.57
CA PHE A 150 9.55 -0.25 -2.25
C PHE A 150 9.09 0.87 -3.17
N VAL A 151 10.01 1.76 -3.55
CA VAL A 151 9.80 2.71 -4.64
C VAL A 151 10.90 2.47 -5.67
N SER A 152 10.54 2.16 -6.90
CA SER A 152 11.52 1.93 -7.97
C SER A 152 12.43 3.14 -8.17
N SER A 153 13.70 2.86 -8.48
CA SER A 153 14.74 3.88 -8.71
C SER A 153 15.05 4.77 -7.49
N SER A 154 14.59 4.41 -6.29
CA SER A 154 14.92 5.13 -5.05
C SER A 154 16.32 4.83 -4.51
N GLY A 155 17.06 3.90 -5.12
CA GLY A 155 18.43 3.53 -4.73
C GLY A 155 19.42 3.75 -5.87
N LYS A 156 20.65 4.14 -5.54
CA LYS A 156 21.72 4.42 -6.54
C LYS A 156 22.10 3.19 -7.38
N TYR A 157 22.07 2.01 -6.78
CA TYR A 157 22.53 0.75 -7.37
C TYR A 157 21.45 -0.34 -7.32
N SER A 158 20.18 0.04 -7.18
CA SER A 158 19.04 -0.88 -7.07
C SER A 158 17.88 -0.38 -7.91
N GLU A 159 17.50 -1.14 -8.93
CA GLU A 159 16.33 -0.88 -9.78
C GLU A 159 15.03 -0.78 -8.98
N LEU A 160 14.85 -1.68 -7.99
CA LEU A 160 13.68 -1.68 -7.12
C LEU A 160 13.81 -0.69 -5.95
N GLY A 161 15.03 -0.29 -5.59
CA GLY A 161 15.33 0.48 -4.38
C GLY A 161 15.47 -0.40 -3.13
N HIS A 162 15.32 0.22 -1.96
CA HIS A 162 15.31 -0.46 -0.65
C HIS A 162 13.93 -0.35 0.01
N PRO A 163 13.57 -1.27 0.93
CA PRO A 163 12.26 -1.25 1.55
C PRO A 163 12.15 -0.05 2.49
N PHE A 164 11.01 0.64 2.45
CA PHE A 164 10.70 1.80 3.30
C PHE A 164 9.51 1.53 4.23
N GLY A 165 9.02 0.30 4.26
CA GLY A 165 7.84 -0.07 5.01
C GLY A 165 7.31 -1.43 4.59
N TYR A 166 6.10 -1.74 5.04
CA TYR A 166 5.41 -2.98 4.68
C TYR A 166 3.89 -2.87 4.79
N LEU A 167 3.19 -3.72 4.02
CA LEU A 167 1.76 -3.97 4.14
C LEU A 167 1.52 -5.10 5.13
N LYS A 168 0.59 -4.90 6.06
CA LYS A 168 0.26 -5.90 7.09
C LYS A 168 -1.21 -5.85 7.46
N ALA A 169 -1.83 -7.03 7.56
CA ALA A 169 -3.18 -7.16 8.07
C ALA A 169 -3.25 -6.78 9.57
N SER A 170 -4.35 -6.14 9.98
CA SER A 170 -4.68 -5.98 11.39
C SER A 170 -4.81 -7.35 12.07
N THR A 171 -4.53 -7.44 13.36
CA THR A 171 -4.72 -8.67 14.15
C THR A 171 -6.17 -9.18 14.13
N THR A 172 -7.14 -8.27 14.02
CA THR A 172 -8.57 -8.57 13.87
C THR A 172 -8.99 -8.95 12.46
N LEU A 173 -8.06 -8.93 11.48
CA LEU A 173 -8.33 -9.19 10.06
C LEU A 173 -9.47 -8.33 9.46
N THR A 174 -9.63 -7.10 9.94
CA THR A 174 -10.65 -6.16 9.47
C THR A 174 -10.11 -5.17 8.43
N CYS A 175 -8.82 -4.86 8.48
CA CYS A 175 -8.18 -3.94 7.54
C CYS A 175 -6.72 -4.30 7.28
N VAL A 176 -6.16 -3.69 6.23
CA VAL A 176 -4.73 -3.75 5.93
C VAL A 176 -4.14 -2.37 6.20
N ASN A 177 -2.94 -2.34 6.76
CA ASN A 177 -2.23 -1.11 7.07
C ASN A 177 -0.90 -1.07 6.32
N LEU A 178 -0.56 0.11 5.83
CA LEU A 178 0.78 0.47 5.41
C LEU A 178 1.52 0.99 6.64
N PHE A 179 2.58 0.30 7.02
CA PHE A 179 3.54 0.78 8.00
C PHE A 179 4.69 1.46 7.26
N VAL A 180 4.89 2.75 7.52
CA VAL A 180 6.00 3.52 6.93
C VAL A 180 7.11 3.62 7.95
N MET A 181 8.29 3.22 7.52
CA MET A 181 9.52 3.07 8.30
C MET A 181 10.63 3.92 7.65
N PRO A 182 11.78 4.10 8.33
CA PRO A 182 12.96 4.65 7.69
C PRO A 182 13.33 3.89 6.40
N TYR A 183 13.91 4.60 5.45
CA TYR A 183 14.41 3.96 4.23
C TYR A 183 15.50 2.94 4.57
N ASN A 184 15.39 1.74 4.00
CA ASN A 184 16.25 0.59 4.29
C ASN A 184 16.23 0.14 5.77
N TYR A 185 15.04 0.20 6.41
CA TYR A 185 14.86 -0.18 7.80
C TYR A 185 15.41 -1.57 8.20
N PRO A 186 15.41 -2.64 7.37
CA PRO A 186 15.93 -3.93 7.81
C PRO A 186 17.41 -3.93 8.14
N VAL A 187 18.18 -3.03 7.50
CA VAL A 187 19.60 -2.82 7.81
C VAL A 187 19.78 -1.84 8.96
N LEU A 188 18.95 -0.80 9.03
CA LEU A 188 19.05 0.24 10.07
C LEU A 188 18.68 -0.30 11.45
N LEU A 189 17.57 -1.03 11.56
CA LEU A 189 17.00 -1.42 12.85
C LEU A 189 17.98 -2.25 13.71
N PRO A 190 18.68 -3.28 13.19
CA PRO A 190 19.65 -4.03 14.00
C PRO A 190 20.88 -3.23 14.48
N LEU A 191 21.09 -2.02 13.98
CA LEU A 191 22.22 -1.15 14.34
C LEU A 191 21.87 -0.12 15.43
N LEU A 192 20.61 -0.06 15.87
CA LEU A 192 20.10 0.84 16.92
C LEU A 192 19.99 0.10 18.25
#